data_AF-A0A2M8L5D0-F1
#
_entry.id   AF-A0A2M8L5D0-F1
#
_cell.length_a   1.000
_cell.length_b   1.000
_cell.length_c   1.000
_cell.angle_alpha   90.00
_cell.angle_beta   90.00
_cell.angle_gamma   90.00
#
_symmetry.space_group_name_H-M   'P 1'
#
loop_
_entity.id
_entity.type
_entity.pdbx_description
1 polymer ?
#
loop_
_entity_poly.entity_id
_entity_poly.type
_entity_poly.pdbx_seq_one_letter_code
_entity_poly.pdbx_strand_id
1 'polypeptide(L)'
;MNSKKEISFDKSIPYHVVTRAIEGREIFVREEDCLRCIFQIHAANVGSPGSNLHRKDIIKTARALLNGEDISEKFVIVEHPPLVYVLSFNEVINHVHFIL
;
A
#
# COMPACT_ATOMS: atom_id res chain seq x y z
N MET A 1 14.98 -23.62 -14.72
CA MET A 1 15.31 -24.08 -13.36
C MET A 1 14.30 -23.46 -12.40
N ASN A 2 13.36 -24.23 -11.86
CA ASN A 2 12.49 -23.76 -10.78
C ASN A 2 13.29 -23.85 -9.48
N SER A 3 13.96 -22.76 -9.08
CA SER A 3 14.45 -22.68 -7.70
C SER A 3 13.22 -22.62 -6.80
N LYS A 4 12.94 -23.66 -6.04
CA LYS A 4 12.04 -23.54 -4.91
C LYS A 4 12.65 -22.48 -3.99
N LYS A 5 12.03 -21.31 -3.91
CA LYS A 5 12.40 -20.32 -2.91
C LYS A 5 12.08 -20.94 -1.56
N GLU A 6 13.09 -21.11 -0.71
CA GLU A 6 12.86 -21.45 0.69
C GLU A 6 12.14 -20.29 1.37
N ILE A 7 11.13 -20.60 2.17
CA ILE A 7 10.40 -19.61 2.95
C ILE A 7 11.24 -19.33 4.20
N SER A 8 11.69 -18.08 4.36
CA SER A 8 12.35 -17.61 5.58
C SER A 8 11.34 -16.94 6.50
N PHE A 9 11.50 -17.15 7.81
CA PHE A 9 10.74 -16.48 8.87
C PHE A 9 11.62 -15.54 9.72
N ASP A 10 12.83 -15.22 9.23
CA ASP A 10 13.75 -14.33 9.92
C ASP A 10 13.18 -12.91 10.00
N LYS A 11 13.13 -12.32 11.19
CA LYS A 11 12.60 -10.97 11.42
C LYS A 11 13.69 -9.91 11.52
N SER A 12 14.96 -10.29 11.38
CA SER A 12 16.11 -9.39 11.52
C SER A 12 16.46 -8.61 10.26
N ILE A 13 15.86 -8.96 9.12
CA ILE A 13 16.15 -8.36 7.81
C ILE A 13 14.88 -7.72 7.21
N PRO A 14 15.00 -6.53 6.59
CA PRO A 14 13.91 -5.98 5.81
C PRO A 14 13.56 -6.86 4.62
N TYR A 15 12.27 -6.94 4.29
CA TYR A 15 11.77 -7.73 3.16
C TYR A 15 11.45 -6.85 1.96
N HIS A 16 12.03 -7.17 0.80
CA HIS A 16 11.62 -6.57 -0.46
C HIS A 16 10.47 -7.35 -1.09
N VAL A 17 9.29 -6.74 -1.13
CA VAL A 17 8.10 -7.28 -1.78
C VAL A 17 7.91 -6.61 -3.13
N VAL A 18 7.70 -7.41 -4.17
CA VAL A 18 7.40 -6.93 -5.52
C VAL A 18 6.08 -7.52 -5.97
N THR A 19 5.09 -6.65 -6.18
CA THR A 19 3.77 -7.03 -6.68
C THR A 19 3.63 -6.54 -8.12
N ARG A 20 3.43 -7.46 -9.07
CA ARG A 20 3.36 -7.15 -10.50
C ARG A 20 1.93 -7.28 -11.01
N ALA A 21 1.56 -6.40 -11.93
CA ALA A 21 0.31 -6.51 -12.67
C ALA A 21 0.29 -7.81 -13.49
N ILE A 22 -0.91 -8.43 -13.57
CA ILE A 22 -1.15 -9.57 -14.45
C ILE A 22 -0.91 -9.12 -15.89
N GLU A 23 -0.15 -9.92 -16.65
CA GLU A 23 0.18 -9.67 -18.06
C GLU A 23 0.87 -8.31 -18.31
N GLY A 24 1.50 -7.73 -17.28
CA GLY A 24 2.23 -6.47 -17.42
C GLY A 24 1.35 -5.24 -17.66
N ARG A 25 0.04 -5.32 -17.36
CA ARG A 25 -0.90 -4.19 -17.51
C ARG A 25 -0.39 -2.95 -16.79
N GLU A 26 -0.58 -1.81 -17.44
CA GLU A 26 -0.28 -0.49 -16.88
C GLU A 26 -1.38 -0.11 -15.88
N ILE A 27 -1.00 0.03 -14.61
CA ILE A 27 -1.89 0.36 -13.50
C ILE A 27 -1.63 1.80 -13.03
N PHE A 28 -0.36 2.15 -12.85
CA PHE A 28 0.08 3.40 -12.23
C PHE A 28 0.38 4.46 -13.28
N VAL A 29 -0.57 4.70 -14.19
CA VAL A 29 -0.41 5.65 -15.31
C VAL A 29 -0.67 7.08 -14.87
N ARG A 30 -1.60 7.27 -13.93
CA ARG A 30 -1.96 8.57 -13.38
C ARG A 30 -1.63 8.63 -11.90
N GLU A 31 -1.33 9.83 -11.41
CA GLU A 31 -1.11 10.09 -9.97
C GLU A 31 -2.27 9.57 -9.10
N GLU A 32 -3.50 9.64 -9.61
CA GLU A 32 -4.67 9.16 -8.88
C GLU A 32 -4.68 7.64 -8.69
N ASP A 33 -4.07 6.88 -9.60
CA ASP A 33 -3.95 5.43 -9.48
C ASP A 33 -2.93 5.07 -8.38
N CYS A 34 -1.80 5.80 -8.33
CA CYS A 34 -0.81 5.75 -7.27
C CYS A 34 -1.44 6.05 -5.90
N LEU A 35 -2.08 7.21 -5.77
CA LEU A 35 -2.69 7.65 -4.51
C LEU A 35 -3.76 6.67 -4.01
N ARG A 36 -4.55 6.08 -4.92
CA ARG A 36 -5.51 5.04 -4.54
C ARG A 36 -4.83 3.81 -3.95
N CYS A 37 -3.70 3.37 -4.52
CA CYS A 37 -2.97 2.23 -4.00
C CYS A 37 -2.37 2.52 -2.61
N ILE A 38 -1.77 3.70 -2.41
CA ILE A 38 -1.28 4.15 -1.09
C ILE A 38 -2.38 4.10 -0.03
N PHE A 39 -3.55 4.63 -0.34
CA PHE A 39 -4.70 4.55 0.55
C PHE A 39 -5.08 3.10 0.87
N GLN A 40 -5.15 2.23 -0.14
CA GLN A 40 -5.53 0.82 0.04
C GLN A 40 -4.53 0.05 0.89
N ILE A 41 -3.22 0.26 0.68
CA ILE A 41 -2.17 -0.36 1.48
C ILE A 41 -2.31 0.07 2.93
N HIS A 42 -2.46 1.38 3.17
CA HIS A 42 -2.59 1.89 4.53
C HIS A 42 -3.84 1.33 5.22
N ALA A 43 -5.01 1.43 4.59
CA ALA A 43 -6.26 0.92 5.14
C ALA A 43 -6.18 -0.58 5.45
N ALA A 44 -5.68 -1.39 4.52
CA ALA A 44 -5.50 -2.82 4.73
C ALA A 44 -4.46 -3.19 5.80
N ASN A 45 -3.51 -2.29 6.08
CA ASN A 45 -2.47 -2.52 7.09
C ASN A 45 -2.95 -2.25 8.52
N VAL A 46 -4.02 -1.44 8.71
CA VAL A 46 -4.50 -1.02 10.04
C VAL A 46 -5.97 -1.37 10.32
N GLY A 47 -6.72 -1.81 9.32
CA GLY A 47 -8.13 -2.17 9.45
C GLY A 47 -8.86 -2.15 8.12
N SER A 48 -9.80 -1.20 7.96
CA SER A 48 -10.69 -1.15 6.80
C SER A 48 -10.97 0.28 6.27
N PRO A 49 -11.33 0.44 4.99
CA PRO A 49 -11.82 1.72 4.49
C PRO A 49 -13.14 2.12 5.14
N GLY A 50 -13.32 3.43 5.37
CA GLY A 50 -14.60 3.98 5.80
C GLY A 50 -15.72 3.79 4.79
N SER A 51 -16.97 3.94 5.23
CA SER A 51 -18.15 3.87 4.36
C SER A 51 -18.33 5.14 3.52
N ASN A 52 -19.00 5.03 2.37
CA ASN A 52 -19.34 6.15 1.48
C ASN A 52 -18.14 7.01 1.02
N LEU A 53 -16.98 6.37 0.81
CA LEU A 53 -15.79 7.04 0.28
C LEU A 53 -15.98 7.44 -1.19
N HIS A 54 -15.82 8.72 -1.49
CA HIS A 54 -15.67 9.18 -2.86
C HIS A 54 -14.19 9.21 -3.26
N ARG A 55 -13.93 9.18 -4.58
CA ARG A 55 -12.59 9.26 -5.16
C ARG A 55 -11.75 10.42 -4.61
N LYS A 56 -12.37 11.59 -4.44
CA LYS A 56 -11.70 12.78 -3.88
C LYS A 56 -11.25 12.58 -2.42
N ASP A 57 -11.99 11.80 -1.64
CA ASP A 57 -11.68 11.54 -0.23
C ASP A 57 -10.49 10.60 -0.12
N ILE A 58 -10.43 9.58 -0.99
CA ILE A 58 -9.30 8.67 -1.14
C ILE A 58 -8.03 9.44 -1.51
N ILE A 59 -8.10 10.26 -2.56
CA ILE A 59 -6.95 11.07 -3.03
C ILE A 59 -6.47 12.02 -1.93
N LYS A 60 -7.39 12.72 -1.25
CA LYS A 60 -7.06 13.63 -0.15
C LYS A 60 -6.38 12.89 0.99
N THR A 61 -6.92 11.74 1.39
CA THR A 61 -6.39 10.92 2.48
C THR A 61 -5.01 10.37 2.16
N ALA A 62 -4.81 9.90 0.93
CA ALA A 62 -3.51 9.43 0.45
C ALA A 62 -2.45 10.53 0.47
N ARG A 63 -2.80 11.78 0.11
CA ARG A 63 -1.85 12.90 0.21
C ARG A 63 -1.52 13.24 1.67
N ALA A 64 -2.53 13.28 2.54
CA ALA A 64 -2.33 13.50 3.97
C ALA A 64 -1.37 12.45 4.57
N LEU A 65 -1.57 11.17 4.22
CA LEU A 65 -0.66 10.08 4.57
C LEU A 65 0.79 10.34 4.16
N LEU A 66 1.01 10.71 2.91
CA LEU A 66 2.36 10.96 2.38
C LEU A 66 3.03 12.18 3.02
N ASN A 67 2.24 13.14 3.51
CA ASN A 67 2.72 14.31 4.24
C ASN A 67 2.95 14.04 5.74
N GLY A 68 2.60 12.86 6.25
CA GLY A 68 2.66 12.56 7.69
C GLY A 68 1.58 13.29 8.50
N GLU A 69 0.46 13.65 7.86
CA GLU A 69 -0.68 14.29 8.52
C GLU A 69 -1.63 13.24 9.12
N ASP A 70 -2.39 13.65 10.15
CA ASP A 70 -3.42 12.82 10.74
C ASP A 70 -4.58 12.57 9.75
N ILE A 71 -5.10 11.35 9.76
CA ILE A 71 -6.24 10.94 8.95
C ILE A 71 -7.49 10.87 9.83
N SER A 72 -8.58 11.41 9.33
CA SER A 72 -9.89 11.26 9.96
C SER A 72 -10.34 9.79 9.93
N GLU A 73 -10.75 9.26 11.09
CA GLU A 73 -11.33 7.91 11.27
C GLU A 73 -12.58 7.66 10.39
N LYS A 74 -13.22 8.72 9.90
CA LYS A 74 -14.28 8.62 8.87
C LYS A 74 -13.79 7.93 7.59
N PHE A 75 -12.52 8.07 7.23
CA PHE A 75 -11.98 7.58 5.95
C PHE A 75 -11.27 6.24 6.09
N VAL A 76 -10.65 5.98 7.23
CA VAL A 76 -9.99 4.71 7.56
C VAL A 76 -10.40 4.33 8.98
N ILE A 77 -11.01 3.17 9.13
CA ILE A 77 -11.39 2.63 10.43
C ILE A 77 -10.20 1.83 10.92
N VAL A 78 -9.57 2.30 12.00
CA VAL A 78 -8.44 1.61 12.63
C VAL A 78 -8.99 0.53 13.54
N GLU A 79 -8.69 -0.72 13.22
CA GLU A 79 -9.18 -1.90 13.95
C GLU A 79 -8.05 -2.55 14.76
N HIS A 80 -6.80 -2.34 14.35
CA HIS A 80 -5.62 -2.90 14.99
C HIS A 80 -4.37 -2.05 14.70
N PRO A 81 -3.26 -2.26 15.46
CA PRO A 81 -1.96 -1.71 15.09
C PRO A 81 -1.50 -2.19 13.69
N PRO A 82 -0.57 -1.48 13.01
CA PRO A 82 -0.05 -1.90 11.72
C PRO A 82 0.41 -3.36 11.69
N LEU A 83 -0.03 -4.12 10.68
CA LEU A 83 0.38 -5.51 10.47
C LEU A 83 1.84 -5.61 10.02
N VAL A 84 2.28 -4.63 9.23
CA VAL A 84 3.66 -4.48 8.75
C VAL A 84 4.12 -3.04 8.87
N TYR A 85 5.43 -2.85 9.05
CA TYR A 85 6.05 -1.53 9.00
C TYR A 85 6.52 -1.27 7.57
N VAL A 86 5.82 -0.41 6.83
CA VAL A 86 6.27 -0.03 5.48
C VAL A 86 7.40 1.00 5.60
N LEU A 87 8.65 0.55 5.42
CA LEU A 87 9.84 1.40 5.51
C LEU A 87 10.03 2.27 4.26
N SER A 88 9.78 1.70 3.08
CA SER A 88 9.77 2.44 1.82
C SER A 88 8.92 1.73 0.78
N PHE A 89 8.50 2.47 -0.23
CA PHE A 89 7.77 1.92 -1.36
C PHE A 89 8.11 2.68 -2.64
N ASN A 90 7.86 2.05 -3.78
CA ASN A 90 7.95 2.72 -5.08
C ASN A 90 6.93 2.11 -6.04
N GLU A 91 6.18 2.95 -6.74
CA GLU A 91 5.21 2.56 -7.74
C GLU A 91 5.76 2.85 -9.13
N VAL A 92 5.78 1.82 -9.96
CA VAL A 92 6.21 1.88 -11.36
C VAL A 92 5.02 1.47 -12.20
N ILE A 93 4.91 1.93 -13.46
CA ILE A 93 3.71 1.82 -14.30
C ILE A 93 2.92 0.50 -14.20
N ASN A 94 3.59 -0.66 -14.05
CA ASN A 94 2.96 -1.99 -13.98
C ASN A 94 3.33 -2.82 -12.73
N HIS A 95 3.98 -2.24 -11.71
CA HIS A 95 4.31 -2.96 -10.48
C HIS A 95 4.59 -2.02 -9.32
N VAL A 96 4.52 -2.56 -8.10
CA VAL A 96 4.85 -1.83 -6.88
C VAL A 96 5.89 -2.60 -6.06
N HIS A 97 6.79 -1.86 -5.44
CA HIS A 97 7.81 -2.35 -4.53
C HIS A 97 7.51 -1.87 -3.11
N PHE A 98 7.72 -2.74 -2.12
CA PHE A 98 7.73 -2.40 -0.71
C PHE A 98 9.00 -2.91 -0.05
N ILE A 99 9.53 -2.14 0.89
CA ILE A 99 10.47 -2.60 1.89
C ILE A 99 9.72 -2.62 3.22
N LEU A 100 9.59 -3.81 3.81
CA LEU A 100 8.89 -4.07 5.07
C LEU A 100 9.88 -4.41 6.18
#